data_AF-A0A060CKX4-F1
#
_entry.id   AF-A0A060CKX4-F1
#
_cell.length_a   1.000
_cell.length_b   1.000
_cell.length_c   1.000
_cell.angle_alpha   90.00
_cell.angle_beta   90.00
_cell.angle_gamma   90.00
#
_symmetry.space_group_name_H-M   'P 1'
#
loop_
_entity.id
_entity.type
_entity.pdbx_description
1 polymer ?
#
loop_
_entity_poly.entity_id
_entity_poly.type
_entity_poly.pdbx_seq_one_letter_code
_entity_poly.pdbx_strand_id
1 'polypeptide(L)'
;MLPCHVNELGTTALRGILRALQEVDYLKQIIVGIDGATNHSLWNKARQTFGQLRQKPMLLWNDGPRMRRLLHQLESADLDPGRPGKGRNLWWCFGYVLASEQAKMVAVH
;
A
#
# COMPACT_ATOMS: atom_id res chain seq x y z
N MET A 1 2.24 -4.36 -6.84
CA MET A 1 2.12 -3.58 -5.57
C MET A 1 2.37 -2.13 -5.90
N LEU A 2 1.71 -1.19 -5.21
CA LEU A 2 1.85 0.24 -5.47
C LEU A 2 2.18 0.99 -4.17
N PRO A 3 3.45 1.33 -3.90
CA PRO A 3 3.79 2.20 -2.78
C PRO A 3 3.41 3.65 -3.11
N CYS A 4 2.52 4.22 -2.31
CA CYS A 4 1.96 5.55 -2.51
C CYS A 4 2.09 6.38 -1.23
N HIS A 5 2.59 7.60 -1.35
CA HIS A 5 2.50 8.60 -0.30
C HIS A 5 1.18 9.37 -0.44
N VAL A 6 0.60 9.84 0.66
CA VAL A 6 -0.67 10.59 0.66
C VAL A 6 -0.61 11.88 -0.17
N ASN A 7 0.59 12.45 -0.31
CA ASN A 7 0.83 13.65 -1.13
C ASN A 7 0.72 13.38 -2.64
N GLU A 8 0.81 12.11 -3.06
CA GLU A 8 0.62 11.72 -4.46
C GLU A 8 -0.88 11.67 -4.84
N LEU A 9 -1.78 11.69 -3.84
CA LEU A 9 -3.23 11.65 -4.05
C LEU A 9 -3.71 12.91 -4.80
N GLY A 10 -4.24 12.70 -6.00
CA GLY A 10 -4.74 13.79 -6.86
C GLY A 10 -3.68 14.38 -7.79
N THR A 11 -2.47 13.82 -7.85
CA THR A 11 -1.49 14.19 -8.89
C THR A 11 -1.91 13.68 -10.27
N THR A 12 -1.45 14.33 -11.34
CA THR A 12 -1.69 13.87 -12.72
C THR A 12 -1.08 12.49 -12.96
N ALA A 13 0.11 12.24 -12.40
CA ALA A 13 0.77 10.94 -12.48
C ALA A 13 -0.07 9.82 -11.87
N LEU A 14 -0.56 9.98 -10.63
CA LEU A 14 -1.38 8.95 -10.00
C LEU A 14 -2.71 8.75 -10.75
N ARG A 15 -3.34 9.81 -11.25
CA ARG A 15 -4.54 9.68 -12.11
C ARG A 15 -4.27 8.83 -13.36
N GLY A 16 -3.12 9.01 -14.00
CA GLY A 16 -2.70 8.19 -15.14
C GLY A 16 -2.56 6.71 -14.79
N ILE A 17 -1.91 6.42 -13.65
CA ILE A 17 -1.77 5.05 -13.14
C ILE A 17 -3.14 4.43 -12.85
N LEU A 18 -4.04 5.14 -12.17
CA LEU A 18 -5.37 4.63 -11.85
C LEU A 18 -6.18 4.30 -13.11
N ARG A 19 -6.12 5.15 -14.15
CA ARG A 19 -6.77 4.87 -15.44
C ARG A 19 -6.20 3.61 -16.09
N ALA A 20 -4.87 3.48 -16.18
CA ALA A 20 -4.25 2.29 -16.75
C ALA A 20 -4.65 1.02 -15.97
N LEU A 21 -4.72 1.10 -14.64
CA LEU A 21 -5.18 0.01 -13.80
C LEU A 21 -6.66 -0.32 -14.01
N GLN A 22 -7.54 0.65 -14.30
CA GLN A 22 -8.97 0.39 -14.54
C GLN A 22 -9.22 -0.43 -15.81
N GLU A 23 -8.37 -0.29 -16.82
CA GLU A 23 -8.52 -0.94 -18.14
C GLU A 23 -8.01 -2.40 -18.16
N VAL A 24 -7.25 -2.84 -17.16
CA VAL A 24 -6.64 -4.17 -17.14
C VAL A 24 -7.42 -5.16 -16.26
N ASP A 25 -7.67 -6.35 -16.79
CA ASP A 25 -8.42 -7.44 -16.12
C ASP A 25 -7.54 -8.64 -15.74
N TYR A 26 -6.32 -8.72 -16.27
CA TYR A 26 -5.37 -9.81 -15.99
C TYR A 26 -4.72 -9.73 -14.60
N LEU A 27 -4.87 -8.61 -13.88
CA LEU A 27 -4.29 -8.45 -12.54
C LEU A 27 -5.13 -9.18 -11.49
N LYS A 28 -4.57 -10.25 -10.93
CA LYS A 28 -5.22 -11.03 -9.85
C LYS A 28 -5.46 -10.20 -8.59
N GLN A 29 -4.52 -9.32 -8.25
CA GLN A 29 -4.58 -8.55 -7.01
C GLN A 29 -3.81 -7.23 -7.14
N ILE A 30 -4.37 -6.16 -6.58
CA ILE A 30 -3.70 -4.88 -6.42
C ILE A 30 -3.58 -4.60 -4.93
N ILE A 31 -2.36 -4.34 -4.47
CA ILE A 31 -2.06 -3.94 -3.09
C ILE A 31 -1.42 -2.58 -3.15
N VAL A 32 -1.95 -1.65 -2.36
CA VAL A 32 -1.49 -0.26 -2.28
C VAL A 32 -1.10 0.04 -0.84
N GLY A 33 0.17 0.33 -0.59
CA GLY A 33 0.61 0.77 0.73
C GLY A 33 0.64 2.29 0.79
N ILE A 34 0.00 2.86 1.82
CA ILE A 34 -0.21 4.29 1.99
C ILE A 34 0.69 4.82 3.11
N ASP A 35 1.67 5.63 2.76
CA ASP A 35 2.50 6.40 3.69
C ASP A 35 2.00 7.84 3.85
N GLY A 36 2.33 8.48 4.96
CA GLY A 36 2.06 9.87 5.27
C GLY A 36 0.62 10.16 5.69
N ALA A 37 -0.27 9.17 5.67
CA ALA A 37 -1.66 9.33 6.10
C ALA A 37 -1.76 9.33 7.63
N THR A 38 -1.32 10.39 8.30
CA THR A 38 -1.18 10.40 9.77
C THR A 38 -2.51 10.42 10.55
N ASN A 39 -3.64 10.61 9.88
CA ASN A 39 -4.96 10.66 10.48
C ASN A 39 -6.03 9.99 9.61
N HIS A 40 -7.21 9.77 10.19
CA HIS A 40 -8.34 9.11 9.52
C HIS A 40 -8.86 9.87 8.29
N SER A 41 -8.78 11.21 8.27
CA SER A 41 -9.25 11.99 7.12
C SER A 41 -8.38 11.72 5.89
N LEU A 42 -7.05 11.77 6.07
CA LEU A 42 -6.08 11.43 5.03
C LEU A 42 -6.21 9.97 4.57
N TRP A 43 -6.40 9.04 5.51
CA TRP A 43 -6.66 7.65 5.19
C TRP A 43 -7.96 7.45 4.39
N ASN A 44 -9.03 8.13 4.78
CA ASN A 44 -10.30 8.08 4.05
C ASN A 44 -10.17 8.67 2.64
N LYS A 45 -9.38 9.73 2.45
CA LYS A 45 -9.06 10.26 1.11
C LYS A 45 -8.35 9.23 0.24
N ALA A 46 -7.39 8.48 0.79
CA ALA A 46 -6.73 7.39 0.08
C ALA A 46 -7.73 6.29 -0.30
N ARG A 47 -8.58 5.85 0.65
CA ARG A 47 -9.64 4.86 0.41
C ARG A 47 -10.60 5.29 -0.69
N GLN A 48 -11.04 6.54 -0.70
CA GLN A 48 -11.91 7.09 -1.74
C GLN A 48 -11.22 7.14 -3.11
N THR A 49 -9.92 7.45 -3.15
CA THR A 49 -9.13 7.53 -4.38
C THR A 49 -9.00 6.15 -5.03
N PHE A 50 -8.52 5.15 -4.27
CA PHE A 50 -8.29 3.80 -4.79
C PHE A 50 -9.56 2.95 -4.85
N GLY A 51 -10.61 3.30 -4.11
CA GLY A 51 -11.92 2.64 -4.16
C GLY A 51 -12.66 2.80 -5.49
N GLN A 52 -12.18 3.69 -6.37
CA GLN A 52 -12.69 3.85 -7.74
C GLN A 52 -12.24 2.72 -8.68
N LEU A 53 -11.25 1.90 -8.28
CA LEU A 53 -10.79 0.76 -9.07
C LEU A 53 -11.76 -0.42 -8.91
N ARG A 54 -12.21 -0.99 -10.04
CA ARG A 54 -13.14 -2.13 -10.06
C ARG A 54 -12.54 -3.39 -9.42
N GLN A 55 -11.21 -3.51 -9.43
CA GLN A 55 -10.44 -4.61 -8.84
C GLN A 55 -10.49 -4.62 -7.30
N LYS A 56 -11.01 -3.57 -6.65
CA LYS A 56 -11.11 -3.45 -5.19
C LYS A 56 -9.75 -3.70 -4.51
N PRO A 57 -8.76 -2.84 -4.73
CA PRO A 57 -7.42 -3.01 -4.20
C PRO A 57 -7.43 -3.18 -2.67
N MET A 58 -6.50 -3.99 -2.16
CA MET A 58 -6.18 -4.01 -0.74
C MET A 58 -5.34 -2.78 -0.40
N LEU A 59 -5.73 -2.04 0.63
CA LEU A 59 -4.96 -0.88 1.09
C LEU A 59 -4.32 -1.18 2.44
N LEU A 60 -3.02 -0.93 2.54
CA LEU A 60 -2.27 -0.95 3.80
C LEU A 60 -2.10 0.48 4.32
N TRP A 61 -2.52 0.72 5.56
CA TRP A 61 -2.34 2.01 6.22
C TRP A 61 -1.07 1.99 7.06
N ASN A 62 0.07 2.39 6.48
CA ASN A 62 1.38 2.21 7.12
C ASN A 62 1.52 3.10 8.38
N ASP A 63 0.94 4.29 8.36
CA ASP A 63 0.85 5.17 9.53
C ASP A 63 -0.33 4.86 10.45
N GLY A 64 -1.13 3.84 10.15
CA GLY A 64 -2.31 3.47 10.91
C GLY A 64 -1.98 2.78 12.24
N PRO A 65 -2.89 2.81 13.23
CA PRO A 65 -2.62 2.25 14.56
C PRO A 65 -2.19 0.77 14.56
N ARG A 66 -2.71 -0.03 13.61
CA ARG A 66 -2.37 -1.45 13.47
C ARG A 66 -0.94 -1.66 12.98
N MET A 67 -0.53 -0.91 11.96
CA MET A 67 0.82 -1.01 11.39
C MET A 67 1.87 -0.42 12.32
N ARG A 68 1.56 0.67 13.04
CA ARG A 68 2.45 1.19 14.10
C ARG A 68 2.67 0.19 15.22
N ARG A 69 1.61 -0.51 15.65
CA ARG A 69 1.74 -1.57 16.65
C ARG A 69 2.63 -2.71 16.15
N LEU A 70 2.44 -3.14 14.90
CA LEU A 70 3.29 -4.15 14.28
C LEU A 70 4.75 -3.70 14.19
N LEU A 71 4.99 -2.46 13.78
CA LEU A 71 6.33 -1.87 13.74
C LEU A 71 6.99 -1.91 15.13
N HIS A 72 6.30 -1.49 16.18
CA HIS A 72 6.85 -1.57 17.54
C HIS A 72 7.14 -3.00 18.00
N GLN A 73 6.32 -3.98 17.60
CA GLN A 73 6.58 -5.39 17.90
C GLN A 73 7.86 -5.88 17.21
N LEU A 74 8.06 -5.49 15.94
CA LEU A 74 9.28 -5.83 15.19
C LEU A 74 10.51 -5.16 15.80
N GLU A 75 10.44 -3.87 16.11
CA GLU A 75 11.51 -3.13 16.78
C GLU A 75 11.87 -3.75 18.14
N SER A 76 10.87 -4.17 18.93
CA SER A 76 11.10 -4.85 20.22
C SER A 76 11.73 -6.24 20.10
N ALA A 77 11.72 -6.82 18.90
CA ALA A 77 12.33 -8.10 18.57
C ALA A 77 13.65 -7.93 17.80
N ASP A 78 14.24 -6.73 17.81
CA ASP A 78 15.45 -6.37 17.07
C ASP A 78 15.35 -6.56 15.54
N LEU A 79 14.14 -6.47 15.00
CA LEU A 79 13.87 -6.52 13.56
C LEU A 79 13.60 -5.10 13.05
N ASP A 80 14.60 -4.49 12.41
CA ASP A 80 14.48 -3.16 11.78
C ASP A 80 13.93 -3.26 10.34
N PRO A 81 12.70 -2.79 10.06
CA PRO A 81 12.15 -2.76 8.70
C PRO A 81 12.69 -1.60 7.85
N GLY A 82 13.65 -0.82 8.37
CA GLY A 82 14.35 0.25 7.70
C GLY A 82 13.70 1.63 7.85
N ARG A 83 14.24 2.61 7.12
CA ARG A 83 13.80 4.02 7.19
C ARG A 83 12.43 4.24 6.51
N PRO A 84 11.64 5.23 6.96
CA PRO A 84 10.42 5.64 6.26
C PRO A 84 10.69 5.99 4.80
N GLY A 85 9.79 5.56 3.92
CA GLY A 85 9.85 5.84 2.48
C GLY A 85 9.34 4.68 1.62
N LYS A 86 9.39 4.87 0.29
CA LYS A 86 8.85 3.90 -0.69
C LYS A 86 9.46 2.49 -0.53
N GLY A 87 10.72 2.38 -0.11
CA GLY A 87 11.38 1.09 0.16
C GLY A 87 10.71 0.30 1.30
N ARG A 88 10.54 0.91 2.48
CA ARG A 88 9.84 0.27 3.61
C ARG A 88 8.37 -0.01 3.31
N ASN A 89 7.71 0.87 2.58
CA ASN A 89 6.34 0.65 2.12
C ASN A 89 6.22 -0.61 1.24
N LEU A 90 7.17 -0.80 0.32
CA LEU A 90 7.22 -1.99 -0.50
C LEU A 90 7.43 -3.26 0.37
N TRP A 91 8.28 -3.20 1.39
CA TRP A 91 8.44 -4.31 2.36
C TRP A 91 7.13 -4.67 3.07
N TRP A 92 6.33 -3.68 3.49
CA TRP A 92 5.00 -3.96 4.04
C TRP A 92 4.07 -4.64 3.04
N CYS A 93 4.09 -4.21 1.78
CA CYS A 93 3.30 -4.84 0.73
C CYS A 93 3.70 -6.31 0.52
N PHE A 94 5.01 -6.61 0.53
CA PHE A 94 5.51 -7.98 0.47
C PHE A 94 5.07 -8.82 1.67
N GLY A 95 5.22 -8.29 2.89
CA GLY A 95 4.76 -8.97 4.10
C GLY A 95 3.29 -9.33 4.03
N TYR A 96 2.44 -8.41 3.52
CA TYR A 96 1.04 -8.71 3.29
C TYR A 96 0.82 -9.80 2.23
N VAL A 97 1.52 -9.76 1.09
CA VAL A 97 1.36 -10.81 0.06
C VAL A 97 1.69 -12.18 0.63
N LEU A 98 2.84 -12.30 1.30
CA LEU A 98 3.29 -13.55 1.91
C LEU A 98 2.29 -14.04 2.97
N ALA A 99 1.80 -13.16 3.83
CA ALA A 99 0.84 -13.52 4.88
C ALA A 99 -0.58 -13.81 4.34
N SER A 100 -0.95 -13.26 3.18
CA SER A 100 -2.29 -13.45 2.61
C SER A 100 -2.46 -14.80 1.91
N GLU A 101 -1.35 -15.44 1.50
CA GLU A 101 -1.32 -16.68 0.71
C GLU A 101 -2.12 -16.63 -0.61
N GLN A 102 -2.53 -15.44 -1.07
CA GLN A 102 -3.35 -15.27 -2.27
C GLN A 102 -2.54 -15.33 -3.57
N ALA A 103 -1.23 -15.04 -3.51
CA ALA A 103 -0.35 -15.05 -4.66
C ALA A 103 0.75 -16.10 -4.48
N LYS A 104 0.92 -16.96 -5.49
CA LYS A 104 1.98 -17.99 -5.51
C LYS A 104 3.34 -17.47 -6.00
N MET A 105 3.35 -16.31 -6.66
CA MET A 105 4.55 -15.69 -7.22
C MET A 105 4.39 -14.17 -7.22
N VAL A 106 5.47 -13.45 -6.92
CA VAL A 106 5.55 -12.00 -7.09
C VAL A 106 6.65 -11.70 -8.09
N ALA A 107 6.29 -11.08 -9.22
CA ALA A 107 7.24 -10.53 -10.17
C ALA A 107 7.35 -9.02 -9.94
N VAL A 108 8.58 -8.51 -9.93
CA VAL A 108 8.91 -7.08 -9.81
C VAL A 108 9.79 -6.72 -11.00
N HIS A 109 9.57 -5.55 -11.59
CA HIS A 109 10.39 -4.98 -12.64
C HIS A 109 10.80 -3.57 -12.24
#